data_AF-A0A6B1BRK9-F1
#
_entry.id   AF-A0A6B1BRK9-F1
#
_cell.length_a   1.000
_cell.length_b   1.000
_cell.length_c   1.000
_cell.angle_alpha   90.00
_cell.angle_beta   90.00
_cell.angle_gamma   90.00
#
_symmetry.space_group_name_H-M   'P 1'
#
loop_
_entity.id
_entity.type
_entity.pdbx_description
1 polymer ?
#
loop_
_entity_poly.entity_id
_entity_poly.type
_entity_poly.pdbx_seq_one_letter_code
_entity_poly.pdbx_strand_id
1 'polypeptide(L)'
;MARISQDTFSRRFNMTWKNWTRSEIESIPESRGVYAIIYSDNDWIYVGQSRTSGSGQGMRNRILEHYDGESDQSSCIKREVPRKVGYEVIYNTKERNDRENELINEHNPTCNK
;
A
#
# COMPACT_ATOMS: atom_id res chain seq x y z
N MET A 1 -19.85 23.02 -4.48
CA MET A 1 -19.21 22.01 -3.62
C MET A 1 -19.10 20.72 -4.42
N ALA A 2 -17.93 20.45 -5.00
CA ALA A 2 -17.74 19.27 -5.85
C ALA A 2 -17.48 18.03 -4.97
N ARG A 3 -18.41 17.07 -5.00
CA ARG A 3 -18.17 15.71 -4.50
C ARG A 3 -17.22 15.03 -5.48
N ILE A 4 -15.94 14.96 -5.15
CA ILE A 4 -15.00 14.07 -5.86
C ILE A 4 -15.49 12.66 -5.56
N SER A 5 -16.03 11.99 -6.56
CA SER A 5 -16.49 10.61 -6.41
C SER A 5 -15.29 9.72 -6.17
N GLN A 6 -15.43 8.75 -5.26
CA GLN A 6 -14.43 7.69 -5.05
C GLN A 6 -14.09 6.94 -6.35
N ASP A 7 -14.89 7.12 -7.40
CA ASP A 7 -14.85 6.43 -8.69
C ASP A 7 -13.76 6.96 -9.66
N THR A 8 -13.31 8.22 -9.51
CA THR A 8 -12.18 8.74 -10.32
C THR A 8 -10.81 8.33 -9.80
N PHE A 9 -10.70 7.98 -8.51
CA PHE A 9 -9.44 7.66 -7.85
C PHE A 9 -8.92 6.26 -8.23
N SER A 10 -9.81 5.27 -8.31
CA SER A 10 -9.50 3.91 -8.77
C SER A 10 -9.18 3.80 -10.27
N ARG A 11 -9.48 4.84 -11.08
CA ARG A 11 -9.19 4.84 -12.53
C ARG A 11 -7.79 5.32 -12.88
N ARG A 12 -7.14 6.07 -11.98
CA ARG A 12 -5.80 6.63 -12.23
C ARG A 12 -4.69 5.64 -11.85
N PHE A 13 -4.96 4.75 -10.90
CA PHE A 13 -4.03 3.74 -10.42
C PHE A 13 -4.74 2.38 -10.48
N ASN A 14 -4.09 1.36 -11.02
CA ASN A 14 -4.68 0.01 -11.11
C ASN A 14 -4.73 -0.71 -9.74
N MET A 15 -4.93 0.04 -8.65
CA MET A 15 -4.94 -0.44 -7.27
C MET A 15 -6.36 -0.44 -6.69
N THR A 16 -6.64 -1.40 -5.82
CA THR A 16 -7.82 -1.35 -4.94
C THR A 16 -7.48 -0.54 -3.69
N TRP A 17 -8.27 0.49 -3.40
CA TRP A 17 -8.02 1.44 -2.32
C TRP A 17 -8.95 1.24 -1.12
N LYS A 18 -8.39 1.43 0.07
CA LYS A 18 -9.03 1.25 1.37
C LYS A 18 -8.62 2.38 2.31
N ASN A 19 -9.43 2.67 3.33
CA ASN A 19 -9.04 3.64 4.36
C ASN A 19 -7.94 3.04 5.26
N TRP A 20 -7.05 3.88 5.78
CA TRP A 20 -6.02 3.49 6.74
C TRP A 20 -6.63 3.25 8.14
N THR A 21 -7.39 2.16 8.25
CA THR A 21 -8.03 1.72 9.49
C THR A 21 -7.84 0.21 9.61
N ARG A 22 -7.73 -0.30 10.84
CA ARG A 22 -7.48 -1.73 11.08
C ARG A 22 -8.50 -2.62 10.36
N SER A 23 -9.80 -2.34 10.49
CA SER A 23 -10.87 -3.16 9.89
C SER A 23 -10.80 -3.22 8.36
N GLU A 24 -10.49 -2.09 7.72
CA GLU A 24 -10.33 -2.04 6.26
C GLU A 24 -9.06 -2.78 5.81
N ILE A 25 -7.96 -2.67 6.56
CA ILE A 25 -6.73 -3.42 6.31
C ILE A 25 -6.97 -4.93 6.46
N GLU A 26 -7.67 -5.36 7.51
CA GLU A 26 -7.99 -6.76 7.74
C GLU A 26 -8.86 -7.39 6.62
N SER A 27 -9.62 -6.55 5.91
CA SER A 27 -10.40 -6.94 4.72
C SER A 27 -9.57 -7.18 3.46
N ILE A 28 -8.30 -6.75 3.44
CA ILE A 28 -7.39 -6.97 2.31
C ILE A 28 -7.07 -8.47 2.21
N PRO A 29 -7.07 -9.06 1.01
CA PRO A 29 -6.73 -10.46 0.85
C PRO A 29 -5.30 -10.76 1.33
N GLU A 30 -5.16 -11.85 2.08
CA GLU A 30 -3.85 -12.40 2.48
C GLU A 30 -3.18 -13.07 1.28
N SER A 31 -2.60 -12.25 0.41
CA SER A 31 -2.00 -12.71 -0.85
C SER A 31 -0.67 -12.02 -1.14
N ARG A 32 -0.01 -12.48 -2.20
CA ARG A 32 1.18 -11.85 -2.77
C ARG A 32 0.75 -10.62 -3.57
N GLY A 33 1.57 -9.56 -3.55
CA GLY A 33 1.30 -8.39 -4.35
C GLY A 33 2.07 -7.15 -3.90
N VAL A 34 1.69 -6.01 -4.47
CA VAL A 34 2.23 -4.69 -4.14
C VAL A 34 1.18 -3.89 -3.39
N TYR A 35 1.60 -3.11 -2.41
CA TYR A 35 0.74 -2.18 -1.70
C TYR A 35 1.41 -0.80 -1.58
N ALA A 36 0.57 0.21 -1.41
CA ALA A 36 0.96 1.59 -1.26
C ALA A 36 0.23 2.22 -0.07
N ILE A 37 0.95 2.99 0.74
CA ILE A 37 0.41 3.75 1.86
C ILE A 37 0.54 5.22 1.48
N ILE A 38 -0.56 5.97 1.57
CA ILE A 38 -0.60 7.37 1.12
C ILE A 38 -1.36 8.25 2.10
N TYR A 39 -1.01 9.54 2.12
CA TYR A 39 -1.82 10.58 2.78
C TYR A 39 -2.91 11.08 1.84
N SER A 40 -2.54 11.37 0.60
CA SER A 40 -3.41 11.85 -0.47
C SER A 40 -2.92 11.31 -1.82
N ASP A 41 -3.69 11.53 -2.89
CA ASP A 41 -3.38 11.04 -4.24
C ASP A 41 -2.03 11.54 -4.78
N ASN A 42 -1.51 12.65 -4.25
CA ASN A 42 -0.21 13.22 -4.62
C ASN A 42 0.88 13.00 -3.55
N ASP A 43 0.52 12.48 -2.38
CA ASP A 43 1.42 12.37 -1.21
C ASP A 43 1.61 10.89 -0.87
N TRP A 44 2.51 10.25 -1.62
CA TRP A 44 2.87 8.85 -1.43
C TRP A 44 3.85 8.71 -0.27
N ILE A 45 3.50 7.88 0.71
CA ILE A 45 4.29 7.71 1.93
C ILE A 45 5.23 6.53 1.74
N TYR A 46 4.70 5.38 1.35
CA TYR A 46 5.46 4.15 1.24
C TYR A 46 4.86 3.21 0.19
N VAL A 47 5.70 2.48 -0.51
CA VAL A 47 5.36 1.38 -1.40
C VAL A 47 6.15 0.16 -0.94
N GLY A 48 5.49 -0.98 -0.89
CA GLY A 48 6.13 -2.24 -0.56
C GLY A 48 5.46 -3.43 -1.24
N GLN A 49 6.14 -4.57 -1.21
CA GLN A 49 5.58 -5.83 -1.70
C GLN A 49 5.53 -6.93 -0.63
N SER A 50 4.72 -7.96 -0.89
CA SER A 50 4.76 -9.23 -0.14
C SER A 50 5.19 -10.38 -1.05
N ARG A 51 6.12 -11.20 -0.55
CA ARG A 51 6.80 -12.23 -1.36
C ARG A 51 6.23 -13.64 -1.17
N THR A 52 5.47 -13.89 -0.11
CA THR A 52 5.09 -15.26 0.27
C THR A 52 3.61 -15.35 0.63
N SER A 53 2.89 -16.30 0.04
CA SER A 53 1.54 -16.69 0.47
C SER A 53 1.68 -17.97 1.29
N GLY A 54 1.56 -17.81 2.59
CA GLY A 54 1.71 -18.81 3.64
C GLY A 54 1.42 -18.13 4.98
N SER A 55 1.18 -18.89 6.05
CA SER A 55 0.77 -18.37 7.36
C SER A 55 1.76 -17.34 7.89
N GLY A 56 1.51 -16.06 7.62
CA GLY A 56 2.28 -14.95 8.18
C GLY A 56 2.81 -13.88 7.22
N GLN A 57 2.80 -14.03 5.89
CA GLN A 57 3.63 -13.16 5.01
C GLN A 57 2.95 -12.55 3.77
N GLY A 58 1.62 -12.46 3.73
CA GLY A 58 0.90 -11.76 2.67
C GLY A 58 0.88 -10.24 2.85
N MET A 59 0.29 -9.54 1.87
CA MET A 59 0.21 -8.07 1.88
C MET A 59 -0.49 -7.55 3.12
N ARG A 60 -1.63 -8.13 3.49
CA ARG A 60 -2.39 -7.70 4.67
C ARG A 60 -1.52 -7.73 5.93
N ASN A 61 -0.83 -8.84 6.22
CA ASN A 61 0.06 -8.90 7.37
C ASN A 61 1.18 -7.85 7.31
N ARG A 62 1.84 -7.68 6.16
CA ARG A 62 2.87 -6.64 5.99
C ARG A 62 2.33 -5.23 6.22
N ILE A 63 1.10 -4.94 5.77
CA ILE A 63 0.44 -3.66 6.01
C ILE A 63 0.11 -3.50 7.50
N LEU A 64 -0.34 -4.56 8.18
CA LEU A 64 -0.60 -4.55 9.62
C LEU A 64 0.68 -4.31 10.44
N GLU A 65 1.81 -4.90 10.06
CA GLU A 65 3.10 -4.63 10.70
C GLU A 65 3.43 -3.12 10.69
N HIS A 66 3.21 -2.44 9.56
CA HIS A 66 3.37 -0.98 9.47
C HIS A 66 2.37 -0.21 10.32
N TYR A 67 1.11 -0.65 10.35
CA TYR A 67 0.05 -0.05 11.15
C TYR A 67 0.35 -0.15 12.66
N ASP A 68 0.76 -1.33 13.11
CA ASP A 68 1.03 -1.65 14.51
C ASP A 68 2.36 -1.07 14.98
N GLY A 69 3.30 -0.84 14.08
CA GLY A 69 4.60 -0.27 14.40
C GLY A 69 5.73 -1.28 14.52
N GLU A 70 5.54 -2.44 13.90
CA GLU A 70 6.39 -3.62 14.03
C GLU A 70 7.37 -3.77 12.86
N SER A 71 7.32 -2.86 11.88
CA SER A 71 8.28 -2.80 10.77
C SER A 71 9.36 -1.72 10.99
N ASP A 72 10.47 -1.87 10.28
CA ASP A 72 11.56 -0.88 10.22
C ASP A 72 11.13 0.47 9.63
N GLN A 73 10.17 0.49 8.69
CA GLN A 73 9.63 1.74 8.13
C GLN A 73 8.50 2.37 8.98
N SER A 74 7.99 1.68 9.99
CA SER A 74 6.84 2.11 10.78
C SER A 74 7.01 3.50 11.39
N SER A 75 8.22 3.82 11.87
CA SER A 75 8.52 5.13 12.46
C SER A 75 8.40 6.27 11.44
N CYS A 76 8.79 6.04 10.18
CA CYS A 76 8.59 7.00 9.10
C CYS A 76 7.12 7.10 8.74
N ILE A 77 6.47 5.98 8.46
CA ILE A 77 5.07 5.93 8.02
C ILE A 77 4.14 6.62 9.03
N LYS A 78 4.27 6.33 10.34
CA LYS A 78 3.41 6.92 11.37
C LYS A 78 3.53 8.45 11.45
N ARG A 79 4.70 9.04 11.13
CA ARG A 79 4.91 10.49 11.13
C ARG A 79 4.20 11.20 9.97
N GLU A 80 4.00 10.50 8.85
CA GLU A 80 3.35 11.03 7.65
C GLU A 80 1.81 10.96 7.72
N VAL A 81 1.25 10.48 8.85
CA VAL A 81 -0.21 10.48 9.14
C VAL A 81 -1.05 9.81 8.04
N PRO A 82 -0.78 8.54 7.69
CA PRO A 82 -1.41 7.84 6.57
C PRO A 82 -2.94 7.83 6.63
N ARG A 83 -3.57 7.94 5.46
CA ARG A 83 -5.04 8.00 5.33
C ARG A 83 -5.64 6.89 4.48
N LYS A 84 -4.88 6.36 3.52
CA LYS A 84 -5.34 5.27 2.65
C LYS A 84 -4.24 4.25 2.44
N VAL A 85 -4.67 3.04 2.10
CA VAL A 85 -3.82 1.97 1.56
C VAL A 85 -4.39 1.47 0.25
N GLY A 86 -3.53 1.32 -0.74
CA GLY A 86 -3.82 0.72 -2.04
C GLY A 86 -3.14 -0.64 -2.14
N TYR A 87 -3.73 -1.59 -2.86
CA TYR A 87 -3.08 -2.87 -3.13
C TYR A 87 -3.41 -3.43 -4.53
N GLU A 88 -2.48 -4.22 -5.06
CA GLU A 88 -2.58 -4.99 -6.30
C GLU A 88 -2.14 -6.44 -6.03
N VAL A 89 -3.01 -7.42 -6.28
CA VAL A 89 -2.66 -8.84 -6.13
C VAL A 89 -1.84 -9.29 -7.34
N ILE A 90 -0.56 -9.57 -7.12
CA ILE A 90 0.40 -9.95 -8.17
C ILE A 90 1.18 -11.17 -7.70
N TYR A 91 0.90 -12.32 -8.32
CA TYR A 91 1.53 -13.59 -7.97
C TYR A 91 2.94 -13.75 -8.56
N ASN A 92 3.16 -13.21 -9.75
CA ASN A 92 4.44 -13.30 -10.45
C ASN A 92 5.47 -12.41 -9.76
N THR A 93 6.61 -13.00 -9.36
CA THR A 93 7.65 -12.26 -8.63
C THR A 93 8.31 -11.17 -9.47
N LYS A 94 8.55 -11.41 -10.76
CA LYS A 94 9.15 -10.39 -11.64
C LYS A 94 8.21 -9.21 -11.80
N GLU A 95 6.96 -9.47 -12.14
CA GLU A 95 5.94 -8.42 -12.31
C GLU A 95 5.74 -7.59 -11.03
N ARG A 96 5.73 -8.26 -9.86
CA ARG A 96 5.61 -7.57 -8.56
C ARG A 96 6.81 -6.67 -8.27
N ASN A 97 8.03 -7.13 -8.57
CA ASN A 97 9.24 -6.32 -8.43
C ASN A 97 9.22 -5.13 -9.40
N ASP A 98 8.84 -5.37 -10.66
CA ASP A 98 8.76 -4.32 -11.69
C ASP A 98 7.72 -3.26 -11.27
N ARG A 99 6.57 -3.70 -10.75
CA ARG A 99 5.48 -2.81 -10.30
C ARG A 99 5.84 -2.01 -9.06
N GLU A 100 6.50 -2.61 -8.07
CA GLU A 100 7.01 -1.89 -6.90
C GLU A 100 7.98 -0.79 -7.33
N ASN A 101 8.95 -1.11 -8.20
CA ASN A 101 9.92 -0.16 -8.70
C ASN A 101 9.28 0.96 -9.54
N GLU A 102 8.30 0.62 -10.39
CA GLU A 102 7.54 1.59 -11.16
C GLU A 102 6.88 2.63 -10.25
N LEU A 103 6.13 2.17 -9.24
CA LEU A 103 5.43 3.07 -8.30
C LEU A 103 6.41 3.91 -7.47
N ILE A 104 7.54 3.34 -7.05
CA ILE A 104 8.57 4.10 -6.33
C ILE A 104 9.17 5.18 -7.23
N ASN A 105 9.48 4.87 -8.49
CA ASN A 105 10.07 5.82 -9.43
C ASN A 105 9.08 6.92 -9.85
N GLU A 106 7.82 6.57 -10.06
CA GLU A 106 6.79 7.51 -10.50
C GLU A 106 6.39 8.49 -9.38
N HIS A 107 6.30 8.00 -8.14
CA HIS A 107 5.71 8.76 -7.04
C HIS A 107 6.71 9.23 -5.98
N ASN A 108 7.95 8.74 -6.02
CA ASN A 108 9.02 9.11 -5.09
C ASN A 108 8.57 9.14 -3.61
N PRO A 109 8.09 8.01 -3.04
CA PRO A 109 7.46 8.02 -1.72
C PRO A 109 8.41 8.43 -0.61
N THR A 110 7.91 9.20 0.36
CA THR A 110 8.73 9.79 1.43
C THR A 110 9.58 8.77 2.21
N CYS A 111 9.04 7.58 2.46
CA CYS A 111 9.63 6.54 3.30
C CYS A 111 10.30 5.39 2.53
N ASN A 112 10.50 5.48 1.22
CA ASN A 112 11.19 4.48 0.39
C ASN A 112 12.69 4.80 0.14
N LYS A 113 13.34 5.51 1.07
CA LYS A 113 14.73 5.98 0.95
C LYS A 113 15.74 5.06 1.62
#